data_AF-Q0CGN5-F1
#
_entry.id   AF-Q0CGN5-F1
#
_cell.length_a   1.000
_cell.length_b   1.000
_cell.length_c   1.000
_cell.angle_alpha   90.00
_cell.angle_beta   90.00
_cell.angle_gamma   90.00
#
_symmetry.space_group_name_H-M   'P 1'
#
loop_
_entity.id
_entity.type
_entity.pdbx_description
1 polymer ?
#
loop_
_entity_poly.entity_id
_entity_poly.type
_entity_poly.pdbx_seq_one_letter_code
_entity_poly.pdbx_strand_id
1 'polypeptide(L)'
;MSRAGTWLKMLGAGIVICVGGPAFVQSIRPTDEELFKRYNPELQRRSLEEGDRRAQEFDDYVNRLKQWSKSDKSIWYAAQEQQEQKRSEAEALRNQAKDEARAQREEMRKELLGGK
;
A
#
# COMPACT_ATOMS: atom_id res chain seq x y z
N MET A 1 -54.37 -6.61 7.87
CA MET A 1 -53.08 -5.90 8.03
C MET A 1 -52.95 -4.90 6.89
N SER A 2 -52.69 -3.62 7.17
CA SER A 2 -52.47 -2.64 6.09
C SER A 2 -51.14 -2.93 5.39
N ARG A 3 -51.09 -2.76 4.06
CA ARG A 3 -49.87 -2.93 3.25
C ARG A 3 -48.71 -2.09 3.80
N ALA A 4 -49.01 -0.87 4.27
CA ALA A 4 -48.05 0.02 4.92
C ALA A 4 -47.46 -0.58 6.21
N GLY A 5 -48.29 -1.19 7.07
CA GLY A 5 -47.82 -1.85 8.29
C GLY A 5 -46.93 -3.06 8.02
N THR A 6 -47.20 -3.83 6.95
CA THR A 6 -46.33 -4.93 6.52
C THR A 6 -45.00 -4.41 5.98
N TRP A 7 -45.01 -3.37 5.14
CA TRP A 7 -43.78 -2.76 4.61
C TRP A 7 -42.89 -2.17 5.72
N LEU A 8 -43.48 -1.48 6.70
CA LEU A 8 -42.73 -0.94 7.84
C LEU A 8 -42.08 -2.06 8.66
N LYS A 9 -42.80 -3.17 8.90
CA LYS A 9 -42.24 -4.35 9.57
C LYS A 9 -41.09 -4.97 8.77
N MET A 10 -41.24 -5.11 7.45
CA MET A 10 -40.20 -5.67 6.59
C MET A 10 -38.95 -4.79 6.55
N LEU A 11 -39.11 -3.46 6.43
CA LEU A 11 -38.00 -2.51 6.50
C LEU A 11 -37.31 -2.55 7.88
N GLY A 12 -38.09 -2.56 8.96
CA GLY A 12 -37.56 -2.68 10.31
C GLY A 12 -36.75 -3.97 10.52
N ALA A 13 -37.31 -5.11 10.10
CA ALA A 13 -36.61 -6.40 10.16
C ALA A 13 -35.34 -6.40 9.30
N GLY A 14 -35.39 -5.83 8.09
CA GLY A 14 -34.24 -5.70 7.21
C GLY A 14 -33.11 -4.89 7.83
N ILE A 15 -33.41 -3.73 8.43
CA ILE A 15 -32.42 -2.89 9.13
C ILE A 15 -31.83 -3.65 10.33
N VAL A 16 -32.66 -4.32 11.13
CA VAL A 16 -32.20 -5.11 12.28
C VAL A 16 -31.22 -6.19 11.83
N ILE A 17 -31.47 -6.88 10.71
CA ILE A 17 -30.56 -7.90 10.20
C ILE A 17 -29.28 -7.27 9.62
N CYS A 18 -29.41 -6.23 8.79
CA CYS A 18 -28.27 -5.58 8.13
C CYS A 18 -27.33 -4.85 9.09
N VAL A 19 -27.85 -4.29 10.19
CA VAL A 19 -27.04 -3.59 11.20
C VAL A 19 -26.68 -4.53 12.36
N GLY A 20 -27.66 -5.31 12.83
CA GLY A 20 -27.48 -6.21 13.97
C GLY A 20 -26.51 -7.34 13.69
N GLY A 21 -26.45 -7.86 12.45
CA GLY A 21 -25.46 -8.87 12.06
C GLY A 21 -24.02 -8.39 12.24
N PRO A 22 -23.60 -7.32 11.52
CA PRO A 22 -22.27 -6.73 11.70
C PRO A 22 -22.00 -6.26 13.12
N ALA A 23 -22.98 -5.66 13.82
CA ALA A 23 -22.80 -5.22 15.20
C ALA A 23 -22.53 -6.39 16.16
N PHE A 24 -23.26 -7.50 16.00
CA PHE A 24 -23.04 -8.70 16.79
C PHE A 24 -21.65 -9.30 16.53
N VAL A 25 -21.22 -9.39 15.26
CA VAL A 25 -19.87 -9.85 14.91
C VAL A 25 -18.80 -8.96 15.53
N GLN A 26 -18.97 -7.64 15.51
CA GLN A 26 -18.03 -6.70 16.14
C GLN A 26 -17.99 -6.88 17.67
N SER A 27 -19.13 -7.19 18.31
CA SER A 27 -19.17 -7.39 19.77
C SER A 27 -18.42 -8.62 20.28
N ILE A 28 -18.25 -9.65 19.44
CA ILE A 28 -17.54 -10.88 19.79
C ILE A 28 -16.13 -10.96 19.20
N ARG A 29 -15.80 -10.10 18.23
CA ARG A 29 -14.48 -10.06 17.61
C ARG A 29 -13.45 -9.58 18.64
N PRO A 30 -12.35 -10.31 18.87
CA PRO A 30 -11.28 -9.82 19.75
C PRO A 30 -10.72 -8.52 19.19
N THR A 31 -10.37 -7.60 20.08
CA THR A 31 -9.75 -6.33 19.70
C THR A 31 -8.40 -6.59 19.02
N ASP A 32 -7.94 -5.65 18.20
CA ASP A 32 -6.65 -5.80 17.51
C ASP A 32 -5.48 -5.94 18.52
N GLU A 33 -5.59 -5.35 19.72
CA GLU A 33 -4.62 -5.49 20.80
C GLU A 33 -4.63 -6.91 21.42
N GLU A 34 -5.80 -7.48 21.67
CA GLU A 34 -5.90 -8.87 22.14
C GLU A 34 -5.39 -9.87 21.10
N LEU A 35 -5.70 -9.62 19.82
CA LEU A 35 -5.18 -10.42 18.72
C LEU A 35 -3.66 -10.32 18.64
N PHE A 36 -3.11 -9.11 18.75
CA PHE A 36 -1.68 -8.87 18.79
C PHE A 36 -0.99 -9.60 19.95
N LYS A 37 -1.58 -9.59 21.15
CA LYS A 37 -1.06 -10.35 22.32
C LYS A 37 -1.01 -11.86 22.11
N ARG A 38 -1.86 -12.41 21.23
CA ARG A 38 -1.85 -13.83 20.85
C ARG A 38 -0.83 -14.18 19.77
N TYR A 39 -0.23 -13.20 19.09
CA TYR A 39 0.82 -13.46 18.10
C TYR A 39 2.08 -14.03 18.74
N ASN A 40 2.87 -14.76 17.95
CA ASN A 40 4.20 -15.17 18.40
C ASN A 40 5.09 -13.93 18.66
N PRO A 41 6.09 -14.00 19.54
CA PRO A 41 6.90 -12.83 19.92
C PRO A 41 7.63 -12.19 18.73
N GLU A 42 7.99 -12.99 17.72
CA GLU A 42 8.64 -12.51 16.50
C GLU A 42 7.70 -11.63 15.64
N LEU A 43 6.46 -12.06 15.44
CA LEU A 43 5.45 -11.29 14.69
C LEU A 43 5.02 -10.04 15.45
N GLN A 44 5.01 -10.10 16.78
CA GLN A 44 4.79 -8.92 17.61
C GLN A 44 5.87 -7.87 17.34
N ARG A 45 7.13 -8.29 17.40
CA ARG A 45 8.28 -7.43 17.10
C ARG A 45 8.21 -6.86 15.69
N ARG A 46 8.00 -7.69 14.67
CA ARG A 46 7.91 -7.22 13.27
C ARG A 46 6.74 -6.27 13.04
N SER A 47 5.60 -6.49 13.68
CA SER A 47 4.46 -5.58 13.51
C SER A 47 4.71 -4.21 14.15
N LEU A 48 5.50 -4.15 15.23
CA LEU A 48 5.95 -2.89 15.82
C LEU A 48 7.00 -2.18 14.96
N GLU A 49 7.97 -2.93 14.41
CA GLU A 49 9.05 -2.37 13.60
C GLU A 49 8.57 -1.95 12.18
N GLU A 50 7.70 -2.75 11.56
CA GLU A 50 7.26 -2.56 10.18
C GLU A 50 5.86 -1.93 10.07
N GLY A 51 5.14 -1.74 11.18
CA GLY A 51 3.76 -1.26 11.18
C GLY A 51 3.57 0.05 10.41
N ASP A 52 4.37 1.06 10.74
CA ASP A 52 4.32 2.37 10.09
C ASP A 52 4.70 2.30 8.61
N ARG A 53 5.74 1.52 8.28
CA ARG A 53 6.15 1.28 6.89
C ARG A 53 5.01 0.64 6.08
N ARG A 54 4.34 -0.37 6.65
CA ARG A 54 3.21 -1.05 5.99
C ARG A 54 2.00 -0.13 5.84
N ALA A 55 1.75 0.75 6.80
CA ALA A 55 0.68 1.75 6.71
C ALA A 55 0.95 2.75 5.58
N GLN A 56 2.18 3.23 5.45
CA GLN A 56 2.60 4.11 4.36
C GLN A 56 2.52 3.40 3.00
N GLU A 57 3.05 2.18 2.89
CA GLU A 57 2.97 1.37 1.67
C GLU A 57 1.52 1.12 1.24
N PHE A 58 0.62 0.91 2.20
CA PHE A 58 -0.81 0.74 1.95
C PHE A 58 -1.47 2.03 1.45
N ASP A 59 -1.21 3.17 2.09
CA ASP A 59 -1.74 4.47 1.63
C ASP A 59 -1.25 4.80 0.21
N ASP A 60 0.04 4.62 -0.02
CA ASP A 60 0.67 4.77 -1.33
C ASP A 60 0.02 3.86 -2.39
N TYR A 61 -0.26 2.60 -2.03
CA TYR A 61 -0.93 1.65 -2.91
C TYR A 61 -2.36 2.10 -3.22
N VAL A 62 -3.13 2.53 -2.23
CA VAL A 62 -4.51 3.03 -2.43
C VAL A 62 -4.51 4.28 -3.31
N ASN A 63 -3.53 5.17 -3.15
CA ASN A 63 -3.41 6.36 -3.97
C ASN A 63 -3.05 6.02 -5.43
N ARG A 64 -2.14 5.06 -5.66
CA ARG A 64 -1.89 4.50 -7.00
C ARG A 64 -3.12 3.82 -7.59
N LEU A 65 -3.85 3.04 -6.79
CA LEU A 65 -5.07 2.36 -7.23
C LEU A 65 -6.14 3.37 -7.68
N LYS A 66 -6.34 4.45 -6.94
CA LYS A 66 -7.21 5.57 -7.33
C LYS A 66 -6.74 6.23 -8.63
N GLN A 67 -5.43 6.34 -8.85
CA GLN A 67 -4.89 6.89 -10.10
C GLN A 67 -5.13 5.94 -11.28
N TRP A 68 -4.89 4.64 -11.09
CA TRP A 68 -5.14 3.63 -12.11
C TRP A 68 -6.63 3.50 -12.44
N SER A 69 -7.53 3.65 -11.47
CA SER A 69 -8.98 3.61 -11.72
C SER A 69 -9.51 4.80 -12.51
N LYS A 70 -8.72 5.88 -12.66
CA LYS A 70 -9.07 7.01 -13.54
C LYS A 70 -8.72 6.75 -15.00
N SER A 71 -7.88 5.76 -15.28
CA SER A 71 -7.52 5.35 -16.63
C SER A 71 -8.57 4.37 -17.15
N ASP A 72 -8.90 4.45 -18.43
CA ASP A 72 -9.74 3.44 -19.11
C ASP A 72 -9.02 2.09 -19.27
N LYS A 73 -7.70 2.06 -19.07
CA LYS A 73 -6.90 0.83 -19.10
C LYS A 73 -7.25 -0.06 -17.90
N SER A 74 -7.16 -1.37 -18.08
CA SER A 74 -7.20 -2.31 -16.94
C SER A 74 -6.13 -1.94 -15.92
N ILE A 75 -6.48 -1.99 -14.64
CA ILE A 75 -5.59 -1.68 -13.51
C ILE A 75 -4.28 -2.46 -13.61
N TRP A 76 -4.33 -3.71 -14.07
CA TRP A 76 -3.16 -4.56 -14.27
C TRP A 76 -2.17 -3.98 -15.29
N TYR A 77 -2.66 -3.48 -16.43
CA TYR A 77 -1.81 -2.87 -17.44
C TYR A 77 -1.24 -1.53 -16.97
N ALA A 78 -2.04 -0.71 -16.28
CA ALA A 78 -1.57 0.55 -15.71
C ALA A 78 -0.50 0.35 -14.63
N ALA A 79 -0.66 -0.68 -13.80
CA ALA A 79 0.32 -1.06 -12.78
C ALA A 79 1.62 -1.59 -13.40
N GLN A 80 1.52 -2.43 -14.44
CA GLN A 80 2.68 -2.94 -15.17
C GLN A 80 3.45 -1.82 -15.87
N GLU A 81 2.76 -0.91 -16.55
CA GLU A 81 3.36 0.25 -17.22
C GLU A 81 4.14 1.14 -16.23
N GLN A 82 3.57 1.42 -15.05
CA GLN A 82 4.30 2.14 -14.00
C GLN A 82 5.50 1.37 -13.46
N GLN A 83 5.40 0.04 -13.32
CA GLN A 83 6.52 -0.78 -12.87
C GLN A 83 7.67 -0.78 -13.88
N GLU A 84 7.35 -0.85 -15.17
CA GLU A 84 8.31 -0.76 -16.27
C GLU A 84 8.97 0.62 -16.33
N GLN A 85 8.18 1.70 -16.20
CA GLN A 85 8.69 3.08 -16.10
C GLN A 85 9.68 3.21 -14.93
N LYS A 86 9.29 2.83 -13.72
CA LYS A 86 10.17 2.87 -12.53
C LYS A 86 11.44 2.06 -12.71
N ARG A 87 11.36 0.89 -13.35
CA ARG A 87 12.53 0.06 -13.63
C ARG A 87 13.48 0.75 -14.61
N SER A 88 12.94 1.35 -15.68
CA SER A 88 13.73 2.08 -16.68
C SER A 88 14.41 3.32 -16.09
N GLU A 89 13.70 4.07 -15.23
CA GLU A 89 14.23 5.23 -14.50
C GLU A 89 15.34 4.83 -13.53
N ALA A 90 15.12 3.77 -12.74
CA ALA A 90 16.13 3.25 -11.82
C ALA A 90 17.39 2.76 -12.56
N GLU A 91 17.24 2.15 -13.73
CA GLU A 91 18.36 1.73 -14.57
C GLU A 91 19.11 2.93 -15.18
N ALA A 92 18.38 3.94 -15.68
CA ALA A 92 18.96 5.17 -16.20
C ALA A 92 19.77 5.92 -15.15
N LEU A 93 19.21 6.11 -13.95
CA LEU A 93 19.90 6.74 -12.81
C LEU A 93 21.14 5.95 -12.40
N ARG A 94 21.05 4.61 -12.36
CA ARG A 94 22.20 3.75 -12.04
C ARG A 94 23.32 3.89 -13.09
N ASN A 95 22.97 4.01 -14.36
CA ASN A 95 23.96 4.17 -15.42
C ASN A 95 24.61 5.56 -15.39
N GLN A 96 23.82 6.62 -15.20
CA GLN A 96 24.34 7.99 -15.01
C GLN A 96 25.32 8.07 -13.83
N ALA A 97 24.97 7.53 -12.66
CA ALA A 97 25.85 7.51 -11.50
C ALA A 97 27.16 6.75 -11.76
N LYS A 98 27.14 5.71 -12.61
CA LYS A 98 28.35 4.97 -13.01
C LYS A 98 29.22 5.78 -13.95
N ASP A 99 28.62 6.49 -14.91
CA ASP A 99 29.36 7.30 -15.89
C ASP A 99 29.98 8.52 -15.22
N GLU A 100 29.26 9.17 -14.30
CA GLU A 100 29.79 10.25 -13.46
C GLU A 100 30.94 9.76 -12.57
N ALA A 101 30.78 8.61 -11.90
CA ALA A 101 31.86 8.02 -11.10
C ALA A 101 33.09 7.64 -11.93
N ARG A 102 32.91 7.28 -13.21
CA ARG A 102 34.02 7.02 -14.14
C ARG A 102 34.71 8.33 -14.56
N ALA A 103 33.93 9.34 -14.94
CA ALA A 103 34.44 10.65 -15.32
C ALA A 103 35.27 11.28 -14.19
N GLN A 104 34.77 11.28 -12.95
CA GLN A 104 35.49 11.79 -11.78
C GLN A 104 36.80 11.04 -11.52
N ARG A 105 36.82 9.70 -11.70
CA ARG A 105 38.05 8.90 -11.56
C ARG A 105 39.08 9.25 -12.63
N GLU A 106 38.64 9.53 -13.85
CA GLU A 106 39.52 9.94 -14.94
C GLU A 106 40.08 11.35 -14.75
N GLU A 107 39.26 12.28 -14.25
CA GLU A 107 39.68 13.64 -13.89
C GLU A 107 40.70 13.64 -12.75
N MET A 108 40.40 12.95 -11.64
CA MET A 108 41.35 12.80 -10.52
C MET A 108 42.67 12.14 -10.98
N ARG A 109 42.60 11.16 -11.89
CA ARG A 109 43.81 10.54 -12.46
C ARG A 109 44.61 11.54 -13.29
N LYS A 110 43.96 12.43 -14.04
CA LYS A 110 44.64 13.47 -14.82
C LYS A 110 45.26 14.54 -13.93
N GLU A 111 44.58 14.99 -12.87
CA GLU A 111 45.13 15.97 -11.92
C GLU A 111 46.33 15.43 -11.14
N LEU A 112 46.28 14.17 -10.67
CA LEU A 112 47.40 13.53 -9.97
C LEU A 112 48.63 13.31 -10.88
N LEU A 113 48.42 13.11 -12.17
CA LEU A 113 49.50 12.92 -13.15
C LEU A 113 50.01 14.26 -13.73
N GLY A 114 49.15 15.27 -13.83
CA GLY A 114 49.45 16.59 -14.39
C GLY A 114 49.88 17.65 -13.36
N GLY A 115 49.78 17.35 -12.07
CA GLY A 115 50.23 18.22 -10.98
C GLY A 115 51.74 18.21 -10.70
N LYS A 116 52.58 17.91 -11.70
CA LYS A 116 54.05 18.00 -11.67
C LYS A 116 54.54 18.81 -12.86
#